data_AF-A0A496YAE5-F1
#
_entry.id   AF-A0A496YAE5-F1
#
_cell.length_a   1.000
_cell.length_b   1.000
_cell.length_c   1.000
_cell.angle_alpha   90.00
_cell.angle_beta   90.00
_cell.angle_gamma   90.00
#
_symmetry.space_group_name_H-M   'P 1'
#
loop_
_entity.id
_entity.type
_entity.pdbx_description
1 polymer ?
#
loop_
_entity_poly.entity_id
_entity_poly.type
_entity_poly.pdbx_seq_one_letter_code
_entity_poly.pdbx_strand_id
1 'polypeptide(L)'
;VLRLRGEDLYLDRKRIRFHRRMKTMRRRLIPVPVRKKKRERKPGEWKREFNARSICSYPPEDVVIEGYGRYLQNKALQIKAEENTHIEPFTCSMSDGIDIRETIRDWARRKIYVKVERPLRGKVGSVVVIFDPDFADEEGKERFPWCVTWLGEHEQESDMAFYSTPAGEVMDGPGISRCQYGGFMLTYPPLRVYDIWKDPFFDFARNKPERLLIAALDYSVEKHVVYVSAAPPSGWCRSIAARLGKKIIYLPIGMFSPVTLKKIRQFHVLDGHPVRTYAHHYI
;
A
#
# COMPACT_ATOMS: atom_id res chain seq x y z
N VAL A 1 -36.00 -61.65 15.21
CA VAL A 1 -35.61 -62.29 13.93
C VAL A 1 -36.09 -61.41 12.80
N LEU A 2 -35.17 -60.82 12.03
CA LEU A 2 -35.52 -59.96 10.89
C LEU A 2 -35.81 -60.84 9.67
N ARG A 3 -37.04 -60.83 9.16
CA ARG A 3 -37.42 -61.50 7.90
C ARG A 3 -37.29 -60.48 6.76
N LEU A 4 -36.24 -60.63 5.96
CA LEU A 4 -36.07 -59.90 4.69
C LEU A 4 -36.68 -60.72 3.56
N ARG A 5 -37.50 -60.09 2.72
CA ARG A 5 -38.03 -60.66 1.47
C ARG A 5 -37.09 -60.32 0.31
N GLY A 6 -37.13 -61.09 -0.78
CA GLY A 6 -36.24 -60.85 -1.94
C GLY A 6 -36.37 -59.45 -2.54
N GLU A 7 -37.54 -58.82 -2.37
CA GLU A 7 -37.84 -57.44 -2.75
C GLU A 7 -37.01 -56.41 -1.97
N ASP A 8 -36.67 -56.71 -0.72
CA ASP A 8 -35.88 -55.85 0.18
C ASP A 8 -34.40 -55.83 -0.19
N LEU A 9 -33.94 -56.80 -0.99
CA LEU A 9 -32.54 -56.95 -1.42
C LEU A 9 -32.23 -56.22 -2.74
N TYR A 10 -33.21 -55.52 -3.34
CA TYR A 10 -33.05 -54.76 -4.59
C TYR A 10 -32.43 -55.56 -5.76
N LEU A 11 -32.55 -56.89 -5.76
CA LEU A 11 -31.81 -57.80 -6.65
C LEU A 11 -32.12 -57.58 -8.15
N ASP A 12 -33.35 -57.14 -8.46
CA ASP A 12 -33.80 -56.87 -9.84
C ASP A 12 -33.78 -55.38 -10.23
N ARG A 13 -33.15 -54.51 -9.43
CA ARG A 13 -33.09 -53.07 -9.74
C ARG A 13 -31.74 -52.68 -10.35
N LYS A 14 -31.72 -52.33 -11.63
CA LYS A 14 -30.55 -51.73 -12.28
C LYS A 14 -30.38 -50.28 -11.79
N ARG A 15 -29.27 -50.00 -11.08
CA ARG A 15 -28.96 -48.64 -10.58
C ARG A 15 -28.58 -47.73 -11.74
N ILE A 16 -29.49 -46.86 -12.19
CA ILE A 16 -29.23 -45.87 -13.24
C ILE A 16 -28.61 -44.62 -12.60
N ARG A 17 -27.33 -44.35 -12.89
CA ARG A 17 -26.66 -43.09 -12.50
C ARG A 17 -26.75 -42.07 -13.63
N PHE A 18 -27.60 -41.06 -13.47
CA PHE A 18 -27.61 -39.91 -14.35
C PHE A 18 -26.40 -39.02 -14.04
N HIS A 19 -25.41 -39.03 -14.92
CA HIS A 19 -24.32 -38.06 -14.86
C HIS A 19 -24.83 -36.77 -15.50
N ARG A 20 -24.79 -35.66 -14.77
CA ARG A 20 -25.22 -34.35 -15.28
C ARG A 20 -24.33 -34.00 -16.48
N ARG A 21 -24.92 -33.90 -17.68
CA ARG A 21 -24.21 -33.46 -18.90
C ARG A 21 -23.52 -32.12 -18.61
N MET A 22 -22.19 -32.08 -18.68
CA MET A 22 -21.47 -30.80 -18.69
C MET A 22 -21.82 -30.07 -19.98
N LYS A 23 -22.65 -29.02 -19.90
CA LYS A 23 -23.15 -28.27 -21.07
C LYS A 23 -22.08 -27.44 -21.78
N THR A 24 -20.93 -27.22 -21.16
CA THR A 24 -19.91 -26.31 -21.68
C THR A 24 -18.57 -27.02 -21.78
N MET A 25 -18.22 -27.45 -22.99
CA MET A 25 -16.83 -27.62 -23.37
C MET A 25 -16.36 -26.33 -24.06
N ARG A 26 -15.20 -25.83 -23.63
CA ARG A 26 -14.43 -24.71 -24.22
C ARG A 26 -15.16 -23.36 -24.24
N ARG A 27 -14.82 -22.48 -23.29
CA ARG A 27 -14.91 -21.03 -23.52
C ARG A 27 -13.95 -20.72 -24.67
N ARG A 28 -14.47 -20.39 -25.85
CA ARG A 28 -13.67 -19.72 -26.88
C ARG A 28 -13.03 -18.50 -26.20
N LEU A 29 -11.71 -18.41 -26.21
CA LEU A 29 -11.03 -17.17 -25.85
C LEU A 29 -11.44 -16.15 -26.91
N ILE A 30 -12.47 -15.36 -26.61
CA ILE A 30 -12.81 -14.20 -27.43
C ILE A 30 -11.69 -13.20 -27.17
N PRO A 31 -10.92 -12.78 -28.18
CA PRO A 31 -9.96 -11.71 -27.99
C PRO A 31 -10.77 -10.48 -27.57
N VAL A 32 -10.64 -10.10 -26.30
CA VAL A 32 -11.16 -8.82 -25.83
C VAL A 32 -10.46 -7.76 -26.67
N PRO A 33 -11.18 -6.85 -27.35
CA PRO A 33 -10.54 -5.80 -28.12
C PRO A 33 -9.70 -4.93 -27.18
N VAL A 34 -8.40 -5.23 -27.11
CA VAL A 34 -7.44 -4.42 -26.37
C VAL A 34 -7.23 -3.16 -27.18
N ARG A 35 -7.58 -1.99 -26.61
CA ARG A 35 -7.23 -0.70 -27.21
C ARG A 35 -5.72 -0.69 -27.42
N LYS A 36 -5.28 -0.59 -28.68
CA LYS A 36 -3.85 -0.47 -28.99
C LYS A 36 -3.33 0.83 -28.38
N LYS A 37 -2.28 0.74 -27.56
CA LYS A 37 -1.58 1.93 -27.07
C LYS A 37 -1.16 2.79 -28.27
N LYS A 38 -1.49 4.08 -28.24
CA LYS A 38 -1.00 5.05 -29.22
C LYS A 38 0.53 5.06 -29.15
N ARG A 39 1.19 5.19 -30.29
CA ARG A 39 2.66 5.21 -30.39
C ARG A 39 3.11 6.54 -30.98
N GLU A 40 4.34 6.91 -30.66
CA GLU A 40 5.04 8.02 -31.30
C GLU A 40 5.05 7.85 -32.82
N ARG A 41 5.00 8.97 -33.56
CA ARG A 41 5.16 8.92 -35.02
C ARG A 41 6.62 8.70 -35.37
N LYS A 42 7.52 9.32 -34.62
CA LYS A 42 8.98 9.14 -34.72
C LYS A 42 9.56 8.73 -33.37
N PRO A 43 10.48 7.74 -33.32
CA PRO A 43 11.12 7.36 -32.06
C PRO A 43 11.77 8.55 -31.35
N GLY A 44 11.39 8.78 -30.09
CA GLY A 44 11.92 9.85 -29.24
C GLY A 44 11.28 11.23 -29.47
N GLU A 45 10.20 11.32 -30.25
CA GLU A 45 9.45 12.55 -30.48
C GLU A 45 8.92 13.13 -29.16
N TRP A 46 8.22 12.34 -28.35
CA TRP A 46 7.63 12.83 -27.10
C TRP A 46 8.69 13.26 -26.09
N LYS A 47 9.85 12.57 -26.08
CA LYS A 47 10.96 12.92 -25.20
C LYS A 47 11.59 14.28 -25.56
N ARG A 48 11.63 14.63 -26.85
CA ARG A 48 12.16 15.94 -27.30
C ARG A 48 11.21 17.09 -26.99
N GLU A 49 9.91 16.81 -26.98
CA GLU A 49 8.88 17.82 -26.71
C GLU A 49 8.65 18.07 -25.21
N PHE A 50 9.09 17.15 -24.35
CA PHE A 50 8.95 17.27 -22.90
C PHE A 50 9.87 18.37 -22.35
N ASN A 51 9.27 19.49 -21.94
CA ASN A 51 9.99 20.68 -21.51
C ASN A 51 10.17 20.76 -19.98
N ALA A 52 9.40 19.99 -19.21
CA ALA A 52 9.48 19.89 -17.74
C ALA A 52 9.41 21.24 -16.99
N ARG A 53 8.88 22.30 -17.63
CA ARG A 53 8.87 23.66 -17.06
C ARG A 53 7.81 23.82 -15.97
N SER A 54 6.68 23.16 -16.16
CA SER A 54 5.58 23.09 -15.20
C SER A 54 5.11 21.65 -15.20
N ILE A 55 5.41 20.93 -14.12
CA ILE A 55 5.04 19.53 -13.96
C ILE A 55 3.83 19.42 -13.05
N CYS A 56 2.96 18.47 -13.33
CA CYS A 56 1.85 18.12 -12.44
C CYS A 56 1.61 16.62 -12.44
N SER A 57 0.92 16.15 -11.41
CA SER A 57 0.49 14.76 -11.28
C SER A 57 -0.73 14.45 -12.16
N TYR A 58 -0.99 13.16 -12.34
CA TYR A 58 -2.21 12.66 -12.96
C TYR A 58 -3.29 12.37 -11.89
N PRO A 59 -4.38 13.14 -11.80
CA PRO A 59 -5.31 13.09 -10.66
C PRO A 59 -5.90 11.70 -10.33
N PRO A 60 -6.23 10.84 -11.31
CA PRO A 60 -6.71 9.49 -11.00
C PRO A 60 -5.68 8.61 -10.26
N GLU A 61 -4.38 8.84 -10.47
CA GLU A 61 -3.32 8.14 -9.74
C GLU A 61 -3.15 8.71 -8.33
N ASP A 62 -3.33 10.02 -8.15
CA ASP A 62 -3.30 10.66 -6.84
C ASP A 62 -4.39 10.09 -5.93
N VAL A 63 -5.61 9.90 -6.44
CA VAL A 63 -6.70 9.24 -5.71
C VAL A 63 -6.35 7.80 -5.30
N VAL A 64 -5.62 7.07 -6.15
CA VAL A 64 -5.16 5.70 -5.83
C VAL A 64 -4.10 5.72 -4.74
N ILE A 65 -3.15 6.65 -4.79
CA ILE A 65 -2.10 6.83 -3.78
C ILE A 65 -2.71 7.22 -2.44
N GLU A 66 -3.62 8.19 -2.41
CA GLU A 66 -4.37 8.58 -1.21
C GLU A 66 -5.18 7.43 -0.63
N GLY A 67 -5.89 6.70 -1.49
CA GLY A 67 -6.64 5.50 -1.09
C GLY A 67 -5.73 4.43 -0.47
N TYR A 68 -4.53 4.26 -1.02
CA TYR A 68 -3.53 3.34 -0.47
C TYR A 68 -2.97 3.85 0.86
N GLY A 69 -2.70 5.14 1.00
CA GLY A 69 -2.31 5.77 2.26
C GLY A 69 -3.31 5.47 3.37
N ARG A 70 -4.61 5.71 3.13
CA ARG A 70 -5.69 5.39 4.08
C ARG A 70 -5.76 3.91 4.40
N TYR A 71 -5.62 3.05 3.40
CA TYR A 71 -5.56 1.60 3.62
C TYR A 71 -4.41 1.20 4.56
N LEU A 72 -3.22 1.77 4.37
CA LEU A 72 -2.06 1.51 5.24
C LEU A 72 -2.28 2.01 6.67
N GLN A 73 -2.87 3.19 6.85
CA GLN A 73 -3.23 3.72 8.16
C GLN A 73 -4.18 2.78 8.91
N ASN A 74 -5.26 2.35 8.25
CA ASN A 74 -6.23 1.42 8.83
C ASN A 74 -5.59 0.07 9.16
N LYS A 75 -4.75 -0.46 8.26
CA LYS A 75 -4.06 -1.74 8.49
C LYS A 75 -3.09 -1.67 9.66
N ALA A 76 -2.37 -0.56 9.80
CA ALA A 76 -1.46 -0.32 10.91
C ALA A 76 -2.19 -0.27 12.26
N LEU A 77 -3.34 0.42 12.31
CA LEU A 77 -4.16 0.48 13.51
C LEU A 77 -4.72 -0.90 13.87
N GLN A 78 -5.16 -1.68 12.88
CA GLN A 78 -5.64 -3.04 13.09
C GLN A 78 -4.55 -3.93 13.71
N ILE A 79 -3.34 -3.96 13.12
CA ILE A 79 -2.22 -4.77 13.62
C ILE A 79 -1.85 -4.34 15.05
N LYS A 80 -1.85 -3.04 15.33
CA LYS A 80 -1.56 -2.55 16.68
C LYS A 80 -2.66 -2.89 17.68
N ALA A 81 -3.93 -2.90 17.27
CA ALA A 81 -5.03 -3.32 18.13
C ALA A 81 -4.92 -4.81 18.48
N GLU A 82 -4.59 -5.65 17.50
CA GLU A 82 -4.31 -7.07 17.71
C GLU A 82 -3.15 -7.30 18.71
N GLU A 83 -2.06 -6.53 18.60
CA GLU A 83 -0.95 -6.58 19.58
C GLU A 83 -1.35 -6.13 21.00
N ASN A 84 -2.37 -5.27 21.12
CA ASN A 84 -2.85 -4.70 22.39
C ASN A 84 -4.03 -5.50 22.98
N THR A 85 -4.19 -6.75 22.56
CA THR A 85 -5.22 -7.67 23.05
C THR A 85 -4.73 -8.40 24.30
N HIS A 86 -5.54 -8.37 25.35
CA HIS A 86 -5.31 -9.14 26.56
C HIS A 86 -6.35 -10.25 26.70
N ILE A 87 -5.97 -11.32 27.40
CA ILE A 87 -6.86 -12.43 27.73
C ILE A 87 -7.23 -12.31 29.20
N GLU A 88 -8.52 -12.23 29.49
CA GLU A 88 -9.05 -12.11 30.84
C GLU A 88 -10.08 -13.22 31.10
N PRO A 89 -10.26 -13.68 32.35
CA PRO A 89 -11.33 -14.60 32.68
C PRO A 89 -12.70 -13.99 32.40
N PHE A 90 -13.61 -14.77 31.82
CA PHE A 90 -15.00 -14.38 31.61
C PHE A 90 -15.66 -14.03 32.93
N THR A 91 -16.23 -12.84 33.01
CA THR A 91 -16.96 -12.35 34.19
C THR A 91 -18.44 -12.14 33.83
N CYS A 92 -18.74 -11.07 33.09
CA CYS A 92 -20.12 -10.68 32.77
C CYS A 92 -20.33 -10.33 31.29
N SER A 93 -19.27 -10.11 30.52
CA SER A 93 -19.32 -9.75 29.10
C SER A 93 -18.44 -10.68 28.28
N MET A 94 -18.87 -10.96 27.04
CA MET A 94 -18.08 -11.70 26.06
C MET A 94 -16.92 -10.86 25.49
N SER A 95 -16.89 -9.55 25.80
CA SER A 95 -15.92 -8.57 25.30
C SER A 95 -15.77 -8.69 23.79
N ASP A 96 -14.55 -8.88 23.27
CA ASP A 96 -14.27 -8.98 21.83
C ASP A 96 -14.32 -10.43 21.32
N GLY A 97 -14.61 -11.39 22.20
CA GLY A 97 -14.84 -12.80 21.86
C GLY A 97 -14.18 -13.79 22.82
N ILE A 98 -14.55 -15.06 22.72
CA ILE A 98 -13.97 -16.14 23.55
C ILE A 98 -12.59 -16.54 23.02
N ASP A 99 -11.62 -16.65 23.92
CA ASP A 99 -10.34 -17.31 23.63
C ASP A 99 -10.47 -18.82 23.87
N ILE A 100 -10.73 -19.55 22.79
CA ILE A 100 -10.90 -21.01 22.82
C ILE A 100 -9.61 -21.70 23.27
N ARG A 101 -8.44 -21.19 22.88
CA ARG A 101 -7.15 -21.83 23.18
C ARG A 101 -6.87 -21.77 24.68
N GLU A 102 -6.99 -20.60 25.27
CA GLU A 102 -6.75 -20.43 26.71
C GLU A 102 -7.84 -21.11 27.55
N THR A 103 -9.10 -21.08 27.08
CA THR A 103 -10.21 -21.83 27.69
C THR A 103 -9.98 -23.35 27.71
N ILE A 104 -9.47 -23.93 26.61
CA ILE A 104 -9.13 -25.36 26.57
C ILE A 104 -7.87 -25.66 27.40
N ARG A 105 -6.88 -24.76 27.39
CA ARG A 105 -5.65 -24.93 28.18
C ARG A 105 -5.93 -25.02 29.68
N ASP A 106 -6.87 -24.22 30.19
CA ASP A 106 -7.27 -24.23 31.60
C ASP A 106 -8.63 -24.92 31.84
N TRP A 107 -8.96 -25.90 30.99
CA TRP A 107 -10.24 -26.60 31.03
C TRP A 107 -10.55 -27.23 32.38
N ALA A 108 -9.51 -27.71 33.08
CA ALA A 108 -9.61 -28.31 34.41
C ALA A 108 -10.23 -27.36 35.45
N ARG A 109 -10.01 -26.05 35.33
CA ARG A 109 -10.56 -25.03 36.25
C ARG A 109 -11.94 -24.54 35.84
N ARG A 110 -12.50 -25.04 34.73
CA ARG A 110 -13.82 -24.65 34.16
C ARG A 110 -14.00 -23.13 34.00
N LYS A 111 -12.90 -22.40 33.77
CA LYS A 111 -12.93 -20.96 33.49
C LYS A 111 -12.94 -20.74 31.99
N ILE A 112 -13.86 -19.90 31.54
CA ILE A 112 -13.89 -19.40 30.17
C ILE A 112 -13.02 -18.15 30.12
N TYR A 113 -12.25 -17.99 29.06
CA TYR A 113 -11.42 -16.81 28.84
C TYR A 113 -11.95 -16.02 27.66
N VAL A 114 -11.93 -14.69 27.78
CA VAL A 114 -12.33 -13.74 26.75
C VAL A 114 -11.16 -12.85 26.35
N LYS A 115 -11.20 -12.42 25.09
CA LYS A 115 -10.29 -11.41 24.55
C LYS A 115 -10.84 -10.03 24.84
N VAL A 116 -9.97 -9.15 25.32
CA VAL A 116 -10.25 -7.75 25.55
C VAL A 116 -9.23 -6.94 24.75
N GLU A 117 -9.71 -6.33 23.67
CA GLU A 117 -8.96 -5.40 22.86
C GLU A 117 -8.99 -4.02 23.53
N ARG A 118 -7.82 -3.46 23.80
CA ARG A 118 -7.73 -2.07 24.27
C ARG A 118 -7.62 -1.14 23.05
N PRO A 119 -8.60 -0.26 22.80
CA PRO A 119 -8.55 0.62 21.64
C PRO A 119 -7.30 1.49 21.69
N LEU A 120 -6.56 1.56 20.57
CA LEU A 120 -5.43 2.47 20.48
C LEU A 120 -5.93 3.91 20.54
N ARG A 121 -5.32 4.69 21.43
CA ARG A 121 -5.50 6.14 21.47
C ARG A 121 -4.61 6.80 20.40
N GLY A 122 -5.24 7.52 19.47
CA GLY A 122 -4.58 8.37 18.48
C GLY A 122 -4.69 7.83 17.06
N LYS A 123 -4.69 8.73 16.07
CA LYS A 123 -4.74 8.37 14.66
C LYS A 123 -3.31 8.16 14.12
N VAL A 124 -3.23 7.74 12.86
CA VAL A 124 -1.97 7.75 12.09
C VAL A 124 -1.92 9.06 11.31
N GLY A 125 -0.82 9.80 11.43
CA GLY A 125 -0.69 11.12 10.81
C GLY A 125 -0.02 11.07 9.45
N SER A 126 1.11 10.37 9.39
CA SER A 126 1.91 10.26 8.17
C SER A 126 2.19 8.80 7.83
N VAL A 127 2.36 8.54 6.53
CA VAL A 127 2.66 7.22 5.98
C VAL A 127 3.90 7.34 5.11
N VAL A 128 4.86 6.45 5.31
CA VAL A 128 6.08 6.35 4.52
C VAL A 128 6.14 4.97 3.89
N VAL A 129 6.38 4.93 2.58
CA VAL A 129 6.50 3.68 1.81
C VAL A 129 7.82 3.70 1.06
N ILE A 130 8.66 2.71 1.34
CA ILE A 130 9.97 2.52 0.73
C ILE A 130 9.92 1.23 -0.09
N PHE A 131 9.96 1.36 -1.41
CA PHE A 131 10.06 0.22 -2.33
C PHE A 131 11.50 -0.20 -2.54
N ASP A 132 12.39 0.78 -2.64
CA ASP A 132 13.79 0.61 -2.99
C ASP A 132 14.59 1.71 -2.31
N PRO A 133 15.48 1.37 -1.35
CA PRO A 133 16.16 2.36 -0.53
C PRO A 133 17.18 3.21 -1.29
N ASP A 134 17.52 2.83 -2.53
CA ASP A 134 18.47 3.55 -3.41
C ASP A 134 19.82 3.77 -2.72
N PHE A 135 20.36 2.71 -2.10
CA PHE A 135 21.73 2.76 -1.59
C PHE A 135 22.69 2.94 -2.77
N ALA A 136 23.66 3.83 -2.63
CA ALA A 136 24.62 4.12 -3.69
C ALA A 136 25.38 2.84 -4.08
N ASP A 137 25.40 2.54 -5.38
CA ASP A 137 26.22 1.47 -5.96
C ASP A 137 27.72 1.83 -5.82
N GLU A 138 28.62 0.87 -6.08
CA GLU A 138 30.09 1.06 -5.99
C GLU A 138 30.60 2.24 -6.85
N GLU A 139 29.87 2.59 -7.91
CA GLU A 139 30.14 3.72 -8.81
C GLU A 139 29.46 5.04 -8.37
N GLY A 140 28.76 5.05 -7.24
CA GLY A 140 28.03 6.21 -6.73
C GLY A 140 26.78 6.58 -7.55
N LYS A 141 26.33 5.71 -8.44
CA LYS A 141 25.18 5.98 -9.31
C LYS A 141 23.87 5.73 -8.56
N GLU A 142 23.03 6.77 -8.50
CA GLU A 142 21.69 6.67 -7.92
C GLU A 142 20.69 6.23 -8.99
N ARG A 143 19.82 5.27 -8.66
CA ARG A 143 18.75 4.82 -9.56
C ARG A 143 17.54 5.74 -9.49
N PHE A 144 17.34 6.42 -8.37
CA PHE A 144 16.20 7.31 -8.14
C PHE A 144 16.66 8.74 -7.78
N PRO A 145 17.38 9.44 -8.68
CA PRO A 145 17.98 10.75 -8.38
C PRO A 145 16.94 11.89 -8.31
N TRP A 146 15.71 11.67 -8.78
CA TRP A 146 14.72 12.73 -8.86
C TRP A 146 13.89 12.83 -7.59
N CYS A 147 14.24 13.81 -6.76
CA CYS A 147 13.63 14.10 -5.47
C CYS A 147 12.71 15.33 -5.55
N VAL A 148 11.45 15.17 -5.13
CA VAL A 148 10.43 16.21 -5.24
C VAL A 148 9.53 16.23 -4.00
N THR A 149 9.03 17.41 -3.67
CA THR A 149 7.96 17.64 -2.71
C THR A 149 6.77 18.26 -3.46
N TRP A 150 5.61 17.62 -3.38
CA TRP A 150 4.33 18.08 -3.93
C TRP A 150 3.39 18.47 -2.79
N LEU A 151 2.80 19.65 -2.96
CA LEU A 151 1.74 20.13 -2.07
C LEU A 151 0.40 19.68 -2.63
N GLY A 152 -0.51 19.28 -1.74
CA GLY A 152 -1.88 18.94 -2.15
C GLY A 152 -2.56 20.12 -2.85
N GLU A 153 -3.15 19.90 -4.03
CA GLU A 153 -3.93 20.91 -4.76
C GLU A 153 -5.34 21.05 -4.14
N HIS A 154 -5.85 19.97 -3.53
CA HIS A 154 -7.17 19.91 -2.93
C HIS A 154 -7.13 19.62 -1.41
N GLU A 155 -8.14 20.08 -0.66
CA GLU A 155 -8.20 19.93 0.81
C GLU A 155 -8.20 18.47 1.30
N GLN A 156 -8.54 17.52 0.42
CA GLN A 156 -8.57 16.09 0.73
C GLN A 156 -7.29 15.35 0.30
N GLU A 157 -6.31 16.07 -0.26
CA GLU A 157 -5.02 15.53 -0.66
C GLU A 157 -4.01 15.68 0.48
N SER A 158 -3.07 14.75 0.56
CA SER A 158 -1.94 14.84 1.47
C SER A 158 -0.80 15.56 0.77
N ASP A 159 0.04 16.26 1.54
CA ASP A 159 1.34 16.65 1.02
C ASP A 159 2.19 15.39 0.82
N MET A 160 2.93 15.36 -0.28
CA MET A 160 3.72 14.21 -0.69
C MET A 160 5.17 14.62 -0.88
N ALA A 161 6.11 13.83 -0.36
CA ALA A 161 7.51 13.95 -0.73
C ALA A 161 8.06 12.61 -1.17
N PHE A 162 8.81 12.56 -2.27
CA PHE A 162 9.24 11.31 -2.87
C PHE A 162 10.56 11.44 -3.60
N TYR A 163 11.18 10.28 -3.84
CA TYR A 163 12.31 10.13 -4.76
C TYR A 163 11.97 9.05 -5.79
N SER A 164 12.38 9.29 -7.04
CA SER A 164 11.93 8.50 -8.18
C SER A 164 12.91 8.55 -9.36
N THR A 165 12.61 7.79 -10.42
CA THR A 165 13.32 7.89 -11.70
C THR A 165 13.05 9.24 -12.36
N PRO A 166 13.99 9.81 -13.13
CA PRO A 166 13.81 11.13 -13.75
C PRO A 166 12.59 11.21 -14.67
N ALA A 167 11.86 12.32 -14.56
CA ALA A 167 10.81 12.65 -15.52
C ALA A 167 11.41 12.98 -16.90
N GLY A 168 10.73 12.56 -17.96
CA GLY A 168 11.16 12.74 -19.35
C GLY A 168 12.03 11.60 -19.90
N GLU A 169 12.40 10.59 -19.10
CA GLU A 169 13.17 9.46 -19.60
C GLU A 169 12.33 8.45 -20.37
N VAL A 170 11.19 8.08 -19.80
CA VAL A 170 10.27 7.07 -20.34
C VAL A 170 8.93 7.73 -20.62
N MET A 171 8.55 7.81 -21.89
CA MET A 171 7.33 8.50 -22.32
C MET A 171 6.24 7.49 -22.70
N ASP A 172 5.04 7.67 -22.14
CA ASP A 172 3.84 6.88 -22.46
C ASP A 172 2.86 7.69 -23.36
N GLY A 173 3.12 8.98 -23.56
CA GLY A 173 2.39 9.87 -24.47
C GLY A 173 3.04 11.27 -24.60
N PRO A 174 2.50 12.16 -25.47
CA PRO A 174 3.03 13.51 -25.63
C PRO A 174 2.82 14.32 -24.35
N GLY A 175 3.93 14.74 -23.72
CA GLY A 175 3.91 15.40 -22.41
C GLY A 175 3.57 14.47 -21.23
N ILE A 176 3.59 13.15 -21.41
CA ILE A 176 3.26 12.15 -20.37
C ILE A 176 4.47 11.26 -20.11
N SER A 177 5.18 11.57 -19.03
CA SER A 177 6.33 10.79 -18.57
C SER A 177 5.89 9.75 -17.55
N ARG A 178 6.32 8.50 -17.71
CA ARG A 178 6.11 7.44 -16.74
C ARG A 178 7.32 7.30 -15.84
N CYS A 179 7.11 7.46 -14.54
CA CYS A 179 8.12 7.39 -13.51
C CYS A 179 7.88 6.21 -12.56
N GLN A 180 8.92 5.85 -11.81
CA GLN A 180 8.84 4.84 -10.76
C GLN A 180 9.34 5.41 -9.44
N TYR A 181 8.55 5.25 -8.38
CA TYR A 181 8.97 5.60 -7.02
C TYR A 181 10.07 4.65 -6.54
N GLY A 182 11.09 5.22 -5.89
CA GLY A 182 11.95 4.50 -4.95
C GLY A 182 11.31 4.49 -3.57
N GLY A 183 10.73 5.62 -3.15
CA GLY A 183 9.91 5.73 -1.96
C GLY A 183 9.21 7.08 -1.87
N PHE A 184 8.18 7.15 -1.03
CA PHE A 184 7.42 8.37 -0.79
C PHE A 184 6.93 8.46 0.66
N MET A 185 6.66 9.67 1.11
CA MET A 185 5.84 9.95 2.28
C MET A 185 4.57 10.68 1.88
N LEU A 186 3.50 10.44 2.62
CA LEU A 186 2.24 11.18 2.60
C LEU A 186 1.99 11.73 4.00
N THR A 187 1.57 12.98 4.09
CA THR A 187 1.22 13.60 5.36
C THR A 187 0.03 14.55 5.23
N TYR A 188 -0.87 14.48 6.21
CA TYR A 188 -2.05 15.31 6.30
C TYR A 188 -2.02 16.12 7.61
N PRO A 189 -2.55 17.36 7.67
CA PRO A 189 -3.17 18.18 6.60
C PRO A 189 -2.19 18.67 5.50
N PRO A 190 -2.69 19.03 4.30
CA PRO A 190 -1.86 19.55 3.20
C PRO A 190 -1.40 20.99 3.42
N LEU A 191 -0.58 21.51 2.49
CA LEU A 191 -0.05 22.87 2.41
C LEU A 191 0.89 23.26 3.56
N ARG A 192 1.62 22.30 4.13
CA ARG A 192 2.53 22.52 5.26
C ARG A 192 3.95 22.05 4.99
N VAL A 193 4.14 21.09 4.10
CA VAL A 193 5.46 20.47 3.89
C VAL A 193 6.34 21.37 3.03
N TYR A 194 7.40 21.91 3.63
CA TYR A 194 8.47 22.56 2.85
C TYR A 194 9.27 21.53 2.06
N ASP A 195 10.08 21.98 1.10
CA ASP A 195 10.90 21.08 0.28
C ASP A 195 11.93 20.35 1.15
N ILE A 196 11.53 19.17 1.63
CA ILE A 196 12.29 18.39 2.60
C ILE A 196 13.65 17.99 2.07
N TRP A 197 13.86 18.00 0.74
CA TRP A 197 15.11 17.61 0.09
C TRP A 197 16.15 18.72 0.07
N LYS A 198 15.72 19.99 0.19
CA LYS A 198 16.59 21.16 0.23
C LYS A 198 16.71 21.78 1.61
N ASP A 199 15.80 21.42 2.51
CA ASP A 199 15.81 21.90 3.88
C ASP A 199 17.01 21.32 4.66
N PRO A 200 17.97 22.16 5.11
CA PRO A 200 19.14 21.71 5.86
C PRO A 200 18.80 21.03 7.18
N PHE A 201 17.59 21.26 7.72
CA PHE A 201 17.12 20.60 8.93
C PHE A 201 17.19 19.08 8.82
N PHE A 202 17.03 18.50 7.62
CA PHE A 202 17.04 17.05 7.42
C PHE A 202 18.39 16.48 6.93
N ASP A 203 19.46 17.28 6.85
CA ASP A 203 20.76 16.84 6.30
C ASP A 203 21.48 15.81 7.18
N PHE A 204 21.08 15.69 8.46
CA PHE A 204 21.58 14.64 9.34
C PHE A 204 21.06 13.23 8.96
N ALA A 205 20.09 13.13 8.05
CA ALA A 205 19.61 11.85 7.54
C ALA A 205 20.66 11.22 6.61
N ARG A 206 20.95 9.92 6.80
CA ARG A 206 22.06 9.26 6.09
C ARG A 206 21.71 8.79 4.68
N ASN A 207 20.41 8.68 4.39
CA ASN A 207 19.90 8.22 3.10
C ASN A 207 18.46 8.73 2.89
N LYS A 208 17.96 8.59 1.65
CA LYS A 208 16.62 9.07 1.26
C LYS A 208 15.50 8.43 2.10
N PRO A 209 15.50 7.11 2.40
CA PRO A 209 14.52 6.51 3.30
C PRO A 209 14.48 7.12 4.70
N GLU A 210 15.64 7.38 5.31
CA GLU A 210 15.72 8.03 6.62
C GLU A 210 15.19 9.46 6.56
N ARG A 211 15.55 10.20 5.49
CA ARG A 211 15.09 11.58 5.29
C ARG A 211 13.56 11.65 5.21
N LEU A 212 12.93 10.77 4.42
CA LEU A 212 11.47 10.64 4.37
C LEU A 212 10.86 10.30 5.72
N LEU A 213 11.45 9.34 6.45
CA LEU A 213 10.91 8.92 7.74
C LEU A 213 11.03 10.01 8.81
N ILE A 214 12.14 10.72 8.85
CA ILE A 214 12.34 11.83 9.79
C ILE A 214 11.40 12.98 9.47
N ALA A 215 11.27 13.35 8.18
CA ALA A 215 10.29 14.33 7.74
C ALA A 215 8.86 13.90 8.12
N ALA A 216 8.51 12.63 7.97
CA ALA A 216 7.21 12.11 8.41
C ALA A 216 7.00 12.19 9.92
N LEU A 217 8.04 12.02 10.73
CA LEU A 217 7.93 12.17 12.18
C LEU A 217 7.73 13.64 12.58
N ASP A 218 8.39 14.56 11.87
CA ASP A 218 8.33 16.00 12.12
C ASP A 218 6.98 16.61 11.69
N TYR A 219 6.56 16.37 10.45
CA TYR A 219 5.33 16.93 9.89
C TYR A 219 4.03 16.22 10.35
N SER A 220 4.14 15.04 10.97
CA SER A 220 2.98 14.31 11.50
C SER A 220 2.35 15.07 12.67
N VAL A 221 1.09 15.44 12.53
CA VAL A 221 0.30 16.00 13.66
C VAL A 221 0.05 14.92 14.70
N GLU A 222 -0.27 13.72 14.25
CA GLU A 222 -0.64 12.60 15.10
C GLU A 222 0.58 11.88 15.70
N LYS A 223 0.32 11.02 16.69
CA LYS A 223 1.37 10.27 17.40
C LYS A 223 1.97 9.13 16.58
N HIS A 224 1.17 8.49 15.73
CA HIS A 224 1.59 7.30 15.01
C HIS A 224 2.00 7.66 13.58
N VAL A 225 3.16 7.13 13.16
CA VAL A 225 3.66 7.22 11.79
C VAL A 225 3.86 5.81 11.26
N VAL A 226 3.29 5.52 10.11
CA VAL A 226 3.42 4.21 9.46
C VAL A 226 4.66 4.20 8.58
N TYR A 227 5.47 3.16 8.71
CA TYR A 227 6.66 2.95 7.91
C TYR A 227 6.60 1.58 7.24
N VAL A 228 6.40 1.57 5.92
CA VAL A 228 6.36 0.38 5.08
C VAL A 228 7.67 0.26 4.35
N SER A 229 8.41 -0.84 4.58
CA SER A 229 9.71 -1.07 3.93
C SER A 229 10.08 -2.55 3.97
N ALA A 230 11.06 -2.96 3.17
CA ALA A 230 11.66 -4.29 3.27
C ALA A 230 12.47 -4.46 4.56
N ALA A 231 13.11 -3.38 5.02
CA ALA A 231 13.92 -3.36 6.23
C ALA A 231 13.25 -2.52 7.33
N PRO A 232 13.42 -2.89 8.61
CA PRO A 232 12.90 -2.08 9.71
C PRO A 232 13.57 -0.70 9.78
N PRO A 233 12.93 0.28 10.43
CA PRO A 233 13.51 1.61 10.59
C PRO A 233 14.77 1.53 11.46
N SER A 234 15.77 2.35 11.13
CA SER A 234 17.04 2.36 11.83
C SER A 234 16.89 2.77 13.29
N GLY A 235 17.85 2.36 14.14
CA GLY A 235 17.87 2.75 15.55
C GLY A 235 17.90 4.26 15.75
N TRP A 236 18.54 4.99 14.84
CA TRP A 236 18.56 6.44 14.82
C TRP A 236 17.16 7.05 14.65
N CYS A 237 16.40 6.61 13.64
CA CYS A 237 15.03 7.08 13.44
C CYS A 237 14.12 6.75 14.63
N ARG A 238 14.32 5.59 15.28
CA ARG A 238 13.57 5.23 16.50
C ARG A 238 13.87 6.16 17.66
N SER A 239 15.14 6.52 17.86
CA SER A 239 15.57 7.47 18.89
C SER A 239 14.98 8.86 18.64
N ILE A 240 14.96 9.33 17.39
CA ILE A 240 14.31 10.59 17.01
C ILE A 240 12.80 10.53 17.30
N ALA A 241 12.13 9.46 16.86
CA ALA A 241 10.70 9.29 17.12
C ALA A 241 10.39 9.35 18.62
N ALA A 242 11.20 8.69 19.45
CA ALA A 242 11.04 8.72 20.91
C ALA A 242 11.21 10.14 21.49
N ARG A 243 12.20 10.90 21.02
CA ARG A 243 12.41 12.31 21.43
C ARG A 243 11.26 13.22 21.03
N LEU A 244 10.66 12.99 19.86
CA LEU A 244 9.47 13.71 19.38
C LEU A 244 8.15 13.20 20.01
N GLY A 245 8.20 12.21 20.90
CA GLY A 245 7.01 11.60 21.50
C GLY A 245 6.14 10.81 20.50
N LYS A 246 6.68 10.50 19.32
CA LYS A 246 6.02 9.78 18.23
C LYS A 246 6.31 8.28 18.29
N LYS A 247 5.47 7.48 17.64
CA LYS A 247 5.61 6.03 17.53
C LYS A 247 5.64 5.60 16.06
N ILE A 248 6.66 4.86 15.68
CA ILE A 248 6.77 4.27 14.34
C ILE A 248 6.06 2.90 14.35
N ILE A 249 5.08 2.71 13.48
CA ILE A 249 4.45 1.41 13.21
C ILE A 249 5.11 0.86 11.95
N TYR A 250 5.99 -0.13 12.13
CA TYR A 250 6.68 -0.79 11.02
C TYR A 250 5.81 -1.90 10.42
N LEU A 251 5.60 -1.85 9.10
CA LEU A 251 4.93 -2.89 8.33
C LEU A 251 5.89 -3.43 7.26
N PRO A 252 6.31 -4.70 7.32
CA PRO A 252 7.10 -5.31 6.27
C PRO A 252 6.39 -5.24 4.91
N ILE A 253 7.09 -4.75 3.87
CA ILE A 253 6.50 -4.60 2.54
C ILE A 253 5.99 -5.92 1.94
N GLY A 254 6.59 -7.05 2.34
CA GLY A 254 6.19 -8.40 1.92
C GLY A 254 4.79 -8.82 2.37
N MET A 255 4.14 -8.07 3.27
CA MET A 255 2.74 -8.30 3.66
C MET A 255 1.73 -7.90 2.58
N PHE A 256 2.14 -7.09 1.61
CA PHE A 256 1.24 -6.51 0.62
C PHE A 256 1.33 -7.24 -0.72
N SER A 257 0.22 -7.24 -1.47
CA SER A 257 0.14 -7.89 -2.78
C SER A 257 1.17 -7.29 -3.75
N PRO A 258 2.02 -8.10 -4.41
CA PRO A 258 2.99 -7.62 -5.40
C PRO A 258 2.33 -6.86 -6.56
N VAL A 259 1.09 -7.23 -6.92
CA VAL A 259 0.32 -6.54 -7.97
C VAL A 259 -0.04 -5.12 -7.55
N THR A 260 -0.49 -4.95 -6.31
CA THR A 260 -0.83 -3.64 -5.74
C THR A 260 0.42 -2.77 -5.60
N LEU A 261 1.52 -3.33 -5.08
CA LEU A 261 2.80 -2.63 -4.96
C LEU A 261 3.32 -2.19 -6.33
N LYS A 262 3.25 -3.05 -7.35
CA LYS A 262 3.66 -2.69 -8.72
C LYS A 262 2.82 -1.55 -9.29
N LYS A 263 1.51 -1.53 -9.01
CA LYS A 263 0.61 -0.46 -9.46
C LYS A 263 0.96 0.87 -8.80
N ILE A 264 1.17 0.89 -7.48
CA ILE A 264 1.42 2.13 -6.72
C ILE A 264 2.84 2.65 -6.95
N ARG A 265 3.79 1.76 -7.27
CA ARG A 265 5.18 2.15 -7.57
C ARG A 265 5.29 2.96 -8.87
N GLN A 266 4.33 2.84 -9.79
CA GLN A 266 4.34 3.52 -11.07
C GLN A 266 3.38 4.71 -11.05
N PHE A 267 3.84 5.84 -11.57
CA PHE A 267 3.04 7.06 -11.68
C PHE A 267 3.42 7.84 -12.93
N HIS A 268 2.57 8.78 -13.33
CA HIS A 268 2.80 9.65 -14.46
C HIS A 268 2.99 11.10 -14.04
N VAL A 269 4.01 11.71 -14.64
CA VAL A 269 4.31 13.14 -14.55
C VAL A 269 3.89 13.77 -15.86
N LEU A 270 3.07 14.80 -15.77
CA LEU A 270 2.53 15.50 -16.92
C LEU A 270 3.26 16.83 -17.11
N ASP A 271 3.55 17.20 -18.35
CA ASP A 271 4.15 18.49 -18.74
C ASP A 271 3.08 19.60 -18.74
N GLY A 272 2.50 19.83 -17.56
CA GLY A 272 1.55 20.90 -17.27
C GLY A 272 0.09 20.46 -17.25
N HIS A 273 -0.76 21.29 -16.64
CA HIS A 273 -2.20 21.02 -16.52
C HIS A 273 -2.93 20.75 -17.85
N PRO A 274 -2.60 21.38 -18.99
CA PRO A 274 -3.28 21.09 -20.27
C PRO A 274 -3.22 19.60 -20.66
N VAL A 275 -2.16 18.89 -20.28
CA VAL A 275 -1.97 17.46 -20.57
C VAL A 275 -3.03 16.59 -19.88
N ARG A 276 -3.56 17.02 -18.71
CA ARG A 276 -4.61 16.29 -17.98
C ARG A 276 -5.85 16.04 -18.84
N THR A 277 -6.16 16.93 -19.78
CA THR A 277 -7.35 16.82 -20.66
C THR A 277 -7.32 15.59 -21.56
N TYR A 278 -6.14 15.16 -22.02
CA TYR A 278 -5.99 14.06 -22.97
C TYR A 278 -5.20 12.86 -22.43
N ALA A 279 -4.61 12.95 -21.24
CA ALA A 279 -3.78 11.90 -20.65
C ALA A 279 -4.49 10.54 -20.56
N HIS A 280 -5.79 10.55 -20.25
CA HIS A 280 -6.64 9.36 -20.16
C HIS A 280 -6.78 8.57 -21.48
N HIS A 281 -6.35 9.12 -22.62
CA HIS A 281 -6.31 8.41 -23.90
C HIS A 281 -5.03 7.59 -24.11
N TYR A 282 -4.02 7.79 -23.27
CA TYR A 282 -2.69 7.17 -23.37
C TYR A 282 -2.40 6.20 -22.20
N ILE A 283 -2.90 6.54 -21.01
CA ILE A 283 -2.76 5.78 -19.75
C ILE A 283 -3.82 4.68 -19.64
#